data_AF-A0A016ARA1-F1
#
_entry.id   AF-A0A016ARA1-F1
#
_cell.length_a   1.000
_cell.length_b   1.000
_cell.length_c   1.000
_cell.angle_alpha   90.00
_cell.angle_beta   90.00
_cell.angle_gamma   90.00
#
_symmetry.space_group_name_H-M   'P 1'
#
loop_
_entity.id
_entity.type
_entity.pdbx_description
1 polymer ?
#
loop_
_entity_poly.entity_id
_entity_poly.type
_entity_poly.pdbx_seq_one_letter_code
_entity_poly.pdbx_strand_id
1 'polypeptide(L)'
;MTKWDADELLRKDLRKFVAMFRKFGVDSTLLGTLAYNVGPAKLLGSKTLPKSTLIKKLEAGDRNIYREYIAFCNYKGKRHAMLLKRRKAEFALLYIP
;
A
#
# COMPACT_ATOMS: atom_id res chain seq x y z
N MET A 1 4.41 -19.93 18.64
CA MET A 1 4.09 -18.55 18.22
C MET A 1 2.82 -18.12 18.93
N THR A 2 2.96 -17.23 19.91
CA THR A 2 1.84 -16.67 20.65
C THR A 2 1.20 -15.53 19.83
N LYS A 3 0.00 -15.09 20.23
CA LYS A 3 -0.65 -13.92 19.63
C LYS A 3 0.22 -12.66 19.75
N TRP A 4 0.97 -12.54 20.84
CA TRP A 4 1.90 -11.44 21.09
C TRP A 4 3.07 -11.47 20.11
N ASP A 5 3.71 -12.63 19.94
CA ASP A 5 4.82 -12.79 18.99
C ASP A 5 4.36 -12.44 17.56
N ALA A 6 3.16 -12.85 17.18
CA ALA A 6 2.58 -12.57 15.87
C ALA A 6 2.29 -11.07 15.67
N ASP A 7 1.74 -10.39 16.69
CA ASP A 7 1.47 -8.96 16.64
C ASP A 7 2.77 -8.14 16.61
N GLU A 8 3.79 -8.55 17.36
CA GLU A 8 5.10 -7.92 17.32
C GLU A 8 5.75 -8.04 15.93
N LEU A 9 5.71 -9.24 15.34
CA LEU A 9 6.22 -9.48 14.00
C LEU A 9 5.47 -8.63 12.95
N LEU A 10 4.14 -8.58 13.04
CA LEU A 10 3.30 -7.75 12.19
C LEU A 10 3.69 -6.27 12.29
N ARG A 11 3.79 -5.73 13.51
CA ARG A 11 4.16 -4.33 13.74
C ARG A 11 5.56 -4.03 13.22
N LYS A 12 6.51 -4.94 13.45
CA LYS A 12 7.89 -4.81 12.97
C LYS A 12 7.94 -4.70 11.45
N ASP A 13 7.22 -5.56 10.73
CA ASP A 13 7.22 -5.53 9.27
C ASP A 13 6.44 -4.34 8.71
N LEU A 14 5.30 -3.98 9.31
CA LEU A 14 4.55 -2.80 8.90
C LEU A 14 5.37 -1.51 9.05
N ARG A 15 6.10 -1.35 10.18
CA ARG A 15 7.00 -0.21 10.40
C ARG A 15 8.07 -0.09 9.32
N LYS A 16 8.65 -1.20 8.86
CA LYS A 16 9.63 -1.19 7.76
C LYS A 16 9.02 -0.64 6.47
N PHE A 17 7.80 -1.06 6.13
CA PHE A 17 7.13 -0.55 4.93
C PHE A 17 6.76 0.93 5.09
N VAL A 18 6.19 1.35 6.21
CA VAL A 18 5.88 2.77 6.45
C VAL A 18 7.15 3.63 6.34
N ALA A 19 8.26 3.19 6.95
CA ALA A 19 9.55 3.89 6.85
C ALA A 19 10.06 3.99 5.40
N MET A 20 9.86 2.96 4.58
CA MET A 20 10.22 2.96 3.15
C MET A 20 9.48 4.06 2.37
N PHE A 21 8.25 4.41 2.78
CA PHE A 21 7.44 5.43 2.14
C PHE A 21 7.51 6.80 2.82
N ARG A 22 8.40 7.02 3.81
CA ARG A 22 8.45 8.27 4.60
C ARG A 22 8.44 9.57 3.79
N LYS A 23 9.00 9.55 2.57
CA LYS A 23 9.05 10.71 1.67
C LYS A 23 7.68 11.19 1.20
N PHE A 24 6.64 10.36 1.35
CA PHE A 24 5.25 10.68 1.01
C PHE A 24 4.49 11.29 2.20
N GLY A 25 5.15 11.59 3.33
CA GLY A 25 4.56 12.31 4.45
C GLY A 25 3.35 11.58 5.02
N VAL A 26 2.21 12.28 5.08
CA VAL A 26 0.92 11.75 5.61
C VAL A 26 0.48 10.46 4.90
N ASP A 27 0.85 10.28 3.63
CA ASP A 27 0.44 9.12 2.83
C ASP A 27 1.32 7.87 3.10
N SER A 28 2.38 7.98 3.92
CA SER A 28 3.30 6.88 4.22
C SER A 28 2.61 5.67 4.86
N THR A 29 1.64 5.90 5.73
CA THR A 29 0.89 4.83 6.41
C THR A 29 0.00 4.06 5.43
N LEU A 30 -0.69 4.78 4.54
CA LEU A 30 -1.50 4.19 3.47
C LEU A 30 -0.62 3.32 2.55
N LEU A 31 0.49 3.87 2.06
CA LEU A 31 1.40 3.18 1.15
C LEU A 31 2.09 1.99 1.83
N GLY A 32 2.49 2.13 3.09
CA GLY A 32 3.08 1.04 3.87
C GLY A 32 2.09 -0.13 4.06
N THR A 33 0.82 0.18 4.35
CA THR A 33 -0.25 -0.81 4.49
C THR A 33 -0.50 -1.55 3.18
N LEU A 34 -0.53 -0.82 2.06
CA LEU A 34 -0.68 -1.42 0.73
C LEU A 34 0.53 -2.32 0.40
N ALA A 35 1.76 -1.83 0.61
CA ALA A 35 3.00 -2.54 0.34
C ALA A 35 3.14 -3.82 1.17
N TYR A 36 2.66 -3.82 2.42
CA TYR A 36 2.60 -5.04 3.23
C TYR A 36 1.78 -6.13 2.55
N ASN A 37 0.72 -5.76 1.83
CA ASN A 37 -0.14 -6.72 1.14
C ASN A 37 0.33 -7.09 -0.28
N VAL A 38 0.85 -6.13 -1.07
CA VAL A 38 1.17 -6.34 -2.50
C VAL A 38 2.67 -6.35 -2.82
N GLY A 39 3.50 -6.06 -1.82
CA GLY A 39 4.95 -5.89 -1.97
C GLY A 39 5.33 -4.48 -2.48
N PRO A 40 6.48 -3.93 -2.04
CA PRO A 40 6.88 -2.57 -2.38
C PRO A 40 7.27 -2.40 -3.85
N ALA A 41 7.75 -3.47 -4.50
CA ALA A 41 8.10 -3.43 -5.92
C ALA A 41 6.89 -3.10 -6.81
N LYS A 42 5.67 -3.52 -6.43
CA LYS A 42 4.44 -3.17 -7.16
C LYS A 42 4.10 -1.68 -7.11
N LEU A 43 4.65 -0.95 -6.13
CA LEU A 43 4.45 0.47 -5.95
C LEU A 43 5.61 1.26 -6.54
N LEU A 44 6.82 1.02 -6.03
CA LEU A 44 8.05 1.77 -6.33
C LEU A 44 8.69 1.35 -7.66
N GLY A 45 8.33 0.18 -8.19
CA GLY A 45 8.99 -0.44 -9.32
C GLY A 45 10.16 -1.34 -8.90
N SER A 46 10.77 -1.96 -9.90
CA SER A 46 11.99 -2.76 -9.82
C SER A 46 12.76 -2.61 -11.13
N LYS A 47 13.85 -3.37 -11.32
CA LYS A 47 14.58 -3.39 -12.60
C LYS A 47 13.70 -3.77 -13.80
N THR A 48 12.66 -4.58 -13.57
CA THR A 48 11.78 -5.13 -14.62
C THR A 48 10.35 -4.62 -14.56
N LEU A 49 9.98 -3.88 -13.50
CA LEU A 49 8.63 -3.35 -13.31
C LEU A 49 8.70 -1.83 -13.17
N PRO A 50 7.97 -1.05 -13.98
CA PRO A 50 7.92 0.38 -13.78
C PRO A 50 7.21 0.73 -12.46
N LYS A 51 7.57 1.90 -11.92
CA LYS A 51 6.86 2.53 -10.82
C LYS A 51 5.37 2.71 -11.16
N SER A 52 4.50 2.45 -10.19
CA SER A 52 3.06 2.53 -10.38
C SER A 52 2.57 3.96 -10.61
N THR A 53 1.46 4.12 -11.33
CA THR A 53 0.81 5.43 -11.53
C THR A 53 0.42 6.08 -10.20
N LEU A 54 0.01 5.28 -9.20
CA LEU A 54 -0.24 5.73 -7.84
C LEU A 54 0.94 6.52 -7.27
N ILE A 55 2.14 5.94 -7.31
CA ILE A 55 3.34 6.59 -6.79
C ILE A 55 3.72 7.80 -7.65
N LYS A 56 3.64 7.70 -8.99
CA LYS A 56 3.95 8.83 -9.88
C LYS A 56 3.07 10.05 -9.60
N LYS A 57 1.77 9.83 -9.35
CA LYS A 57 0.83 10.90 -8.96
C LYS A 57 1.24 11.57 -7.64
N LEU A 58 1.49 10.77 -6.61
CA LEU A 58 1.91 11.30 -5.31
C LEU A 58 3.26 12.04 -5.40
N GLU A 59 4.21 11.58 -6.20
CA GLU A 59 5.47 12.29 -6.44
C GLU A 59 5.27 13.63 -7.17
N ALA A 60 4.23 13.75 -8.00
CA ALA A 60 3.84 15.00 -8.65
C ALA A 60 2.94 15.90 -7.78
N GLY A 61 2.64 15.49 -6.54
CA GLY A 61 1.71 16.19 -5.65
C GLY A 61 0.23 15.97 -5.99
N ASP A 62 -0.09 15.11 -6.96
CA ASP A 62 -1.46 14.72 -7.27
C ASP A 62 -1.97 13.71 -6.25
N ARG A 63 -2.86 14.20 -5.39
CA ARG A 63 -3.53 13.43 -4.33
C ARG A 63 -4.85 12.79 -4.83
N ASN A 64 -5.26 13.00 -6.07
CA ASN A 64 -6.40 12.28 -6.65
C ASN A 64 -6.01 10.85 -7.10
N ILE A 65 -5.87 9.96 -6.12
CA ILE A 65 -5.30 8.62 -6.28
C ILE A 65 -6.27 7.46 -6.04
N TYR A 66 -7.55 7.74 -5.80
CA TYR A 66 -8.53 6.70 -5.42
C TYR A 66 -8.60 5.56 -6.43
N ARG A 67 -8.67 5.90 -7.72
CA ARG A 67 -8.78 4.91 -8.81
C ARG A 67 -7.55 4.01 -8.89
N GLU A 68 -6.36 4.61 -8.79
CA GLU A 68 -5.10 3.89 -8.81
C GLU A 68 -4.96 3.00 -7.57
N TYR A 69 -5.39 3.48 -6.40
CA TYR A 69 -5.30 2.73 -5.15
C TYR A 69 -6.19 1.48 -5.15
N ILE A 70 -7.46 1.60 -5.55
CA ILE A 70 -8.39 0.45 -5.56
C ILE A 70 -8.09 -0.57 -6.67
N ALA A 71 -7.25 -0.22 -7.65
CA ALA A 71 -6.84 -1.13 -8.72
C ALA A 71 -5.91 -2.25 -8.22
N PHE A 72 -5.30 -2.10 -7.03
CA PHE A 72 -4.49 -3.14 -6.38
C PHE A 72 -5.35 -4.24 -5.75
N CYS A 73 -6.13 -4.93 -6.59
CA CYS A 73 -7.07 -5.98 -6.20
C CYS A 73 -6.94 -7.27 -7.03
N ASN A 74 -5.85 -7.43 -7.78
CA ASN A 74 -5.58 -8.63 -8.57
C ASN A 74 -4.70 -9.62 -7.81
N TYR A 75 -5.11 -10.89 -7.78
CA TYR A 75 -4.31 -12.01 -7.30
C TYR A 75 -4.29 -13.08 -8.39
N LYS A 76 -3.10 -13.58 -8.73
CA LYS A 76 -2.89 -14.54 -9.83
C LYS A 76 -3.61 -14.14 -11.14
N GLY A 77 -3.56 -12.85 -11.49
CA GLY A 77 -4.17 -12.31 -12.71
C GLY A 77 -5.68 -12.07 -12.66
N LYS A 78 -6.36 -12.44 -11.56
CA LYS A 78 -7.81 -12.27 -11.40
C LYS A 78 -8.15 -11.22 -10.36
N ARG A 79 -9.22 -10.46 -10.61
CA ARG A 79 -9.73 -9.47 -9.66
C ARG A 79 -10.44 -10.16 -8.49
N HIS A 80 -10.13 -9.76 -7.27
CA HIS A 80 -10.74 -10.29 -6.04
C HIS A 80 -11.59 -9.24 -5.32
N ALA A 81 -12.87 -9.55 -5.10
CA ALA A 81 -13.81 -8.68 -4.41
C ALA A 81 -13.37 -8.34 -2.96
N MET A 82 -12.79 -9.31 -2.25
CA MET A 82 -12.29 -9.08 -0.88
C MET A 82 -11.09 -8.12 -0.85
N LEU A 83 -10.22 -8.13 -1.86
CA LEU A 83 -9.15 -7.14 -1.97
C LEU A 83 -9.73 -5.76 -2.27
N LEU A 84 -10.74 -5.65 -3.13
CA LEU A 84 -11.43 -4.39 -3.37
C LEU A 84 -12.06 -3.83 -2.08
N LYS A 85 -12.74 -4.67 -1.29
CA LYS A 85 -13.30 -4.28 0.01
C LYS A 85 -12.20 -3.77 0.95
N ARG A 86 -11.07 -4.47 1.02
CA ARG A 86 -9.90 -4.06 1.79
C ARG A 86 -9.33 -2.72 1.33
N ARG A 87 -9.10 -2.52 0.02
CA ARG A 87 -8.58 -1.25 -0.52
C ARG A 87 -9.50 -0.08 -0.19
N LYS A 88 -10.82 -0.25 -0.27
CA LYS A 88 -11.80 0.78 0.11
C LYS A 88 -11.72 1.13 1.60
N ALA A 89 -11.60 0.12 2.47
CA ALA A 89 -11.46 0.34 3.92
C ALA A 89 -10.15 1.02 4.28
N GLU A 90 -9.02 0.58 3.71
CA GLU A 90 -7.71 1.23 3.90
C GLU A 90 -7.75 2.69 3.47
N PHE A 91 -8.32 2.99 2.30
CA PHE A 91 -8.45 4.36 1.80
C PHE A 91 -9.31 5.22 2.73
N ALA A 92 -10.46 4.70 3.17
CA ALA A 92 -11.35 5.43 4.07
C ALA A 92 -10.72 5.71 5.44
N LEU A 93 -9.88 4.80 5.95
CA LEU A 93 -9.27 4.92 7.28
C LEU A 93 -7.94 5.68 7.30
N LEU A 94 -7.17 5.63 6.22
CA LEU A 94 -5.76 6.07 6.22
C LEU A 94 -5.47 7.22 5.25
N TYR A 95 -6.44 7.63 4.42
CA TYR A 95 -6.26 8.66 3.42
C TYR A 95 -7.21 9.85 3.58
N ILE A 96 -8.47 9.56 3.88
CA ILE A 96 -9.46 10.58 4.20
C ILE A 96 -9.14 11.13 5.60
N PRO A 97 -9.03 12.46 5.78
CA PRO A 97 -8.81 13.08 7.09
C PRO A 97 -9.89 12.73 8.13
#